data_AF-A0A819F291-F1
#
_entry.id   AF-A0A819F291-F1
#
_cell.length_a   1.000
_cell.length_b   1.000
_cell.length_c   1.000
_cell.angle_alpha   90.00
_cell.angle_beta   90.00
_cell.angle_gamma   90.00
#
_symmetry.space_group_name_H-M   'P 1'
#
loop_
_entity.id
_entity.type
_entity.pdbx_description
1 polymer ?
#
loop_
_entity_poly.entity_id
_entity_poly.type
_entity_poly.pdbx_seq_one_letter_code
_entity_poly.pdbx_strand_id
1 'polypeptide(L)'
;MDRGSNFIGRLTTTDGQSVALILVQAGLAKIHNSAYNASNYKQLLEAEEKCRKEHIGIWTNYEEPSIKENENENERENNPENENIYESDIINFTDPRFRDAFITYITSDLKIYLQYSEHGRKLEQLQSELREIFNRTKPIAARFTADNEWYRARVEKIEGNNRISIYFVDYGNREIITNLNHLTTLPPGFLQLNSQAHEYELAYVRASPDEDDRQETKNALLDEIGNNECLIKVEYRQNNIEYISLYYINTKENIVKKLVEQGLIIIEQERNRRQIRSTLLYDELQQAQTIAKVARRGLWQYSDQIEDGATEFGFTGPLIFFYLTN
;
A
#
# COMPACT_ATOMS: atom_id res chain seq x y z
N MET A 1 -15.77 -22.10 -7.62
CA MET A 1 -17.01 -22.02 -8.43
C MET A 1 -16.68 -21.31 -9.72
N ASP A 2 -17.05 -21.89 -10.86
CA ASP A 2 -16.99 -21.18 -12.13
C ASP A 2 -18.23 -20.28 -12.34
N ARG A 3 -18.26 -19.53 -13.44
CA ARG A 3 -19.36 -18.60 -13.77
C ARG A 3 -20.70 -19.30 -14.06
N GLY A 4 -20.73 -20.63 -14.12
CA GLY A 4 -21.94 -21.44 -14.31
C GLY A 4 -22.43 -22.10 -13.01
N SER A 5 -21.92 -21.68 -11.85
CA SER A 5 -22.23 -22.27 -10.53
C SER A 5 -21.76 -23.73 -10.39
N ASN A 6 -20.84 -24.22 -11.24
CA ASN A 6 -20.26 -25.54 -11.07
C ASN A 6 -19.10 -25.49 -10.08
N PHE A 7 -19.03 -26.52 -9.24
CA PHE A 7 -17.94 -26.67 -8.28
C PHE A 7 -16.75 -27.36 -8.94
N ILE A 8 -15.68 -26.59 -9.18
CA ILE A 8 -14.39 -27.14 -9.61
C ILE A 8 -13.64 -27.56 -8.36
N GLY A 9 -13.44 -28.86 -8.19
CA GLY A 9 -12.78 -29.43 -7.02
C GLY A 9 -12.18 -30.80 -7.31
N ARG A 10 -11.53 -31.39 -6.31
CA ARG A 10 -11.01 -32.75 -6.39
C ARG A 10 -12.10 -33.71 -5.92
N LEU A 11 -12.35 -34.75 -6.70
CA LEU A 11 -13.30 -35.80 -6.35
C LEU A 11 -12.53 -37.10 -6.08
N THR A 12 -12.83 -37.72 -4.94
CA THR A 12 -12.30 -39.01 -4.54
C THR A 12 -13.44 -40.00 -4.39
N THR A 13 -13.22 -41.24 -4.82
CA THR A 13 -14.15 -42.35 -4.59
C THR A 13 -14.19 -42.70 -3.09
N THR A 14 -15.16 -43.54 -2.71
CA THR A 14 -15.36 -43.96 -1.31
C THR A 14 -14.21 -44.79 -0.74
N ASP A 15 -13.40 -45.42 -1.59
CA ASP A 15 -12.15 -46.10 -1.27
C ASP A 15 -10.90 -45.19 -1.34
N GLY A 16 -11.09 -43.88 -1.54
CA GLY A 16 -10.05 -42.85 -1.44
C GLY A 16 -9.24 -42.61 -2.73
N GLN A 17 -9.64 -43.19 -3.87
CA GLN A 17 -8.95 -43.00 -5.13
C GLN A 17 -9.36 -41.71 -5.83
N SER A 18 -8.41 -41.05 -6.51
CA SER A 18 -8.70 -39.83 -7.26
C SER A 18 -9.45 -40.16 -8.55
N VAL A 19 -10.66 -39.63 -8.72
CA VAL A 19 -11.44 -39.85 -9.94
C VAL A 19 -10.77 -39.25 -11.17
N ALA A 20 -10.03 -38.14 -11.02
CA ALA A 20 -9.21 -37.58 -12.10
C ALA A 20 -8.13 -38.57 -12.57
N LEU A 21 -7.49 -39.29 -11.65
CA LEU A 21 -6.48 -40.29 -12.00
C LEU A 21 -7.10 -41.49 -12.73
N ILE A 22 -8.25 -41.98 -12.27
CA ILE A 22 -8.97 -43.08 -12.90
C ILE A 22 -9.36 -42.73 -14.34
N LEU A 23 -9.87 -41.51 -14.57
CA LEU A 23 -10.27 -41.07 -15.92
C LEU A 23 -9.08 -40.92 -16.88
N VAL A 24 -7.95 -40.40 -16.40
CA VAL A 24 -6.72 -40.28 -17.21
C VAL A 24 -6.14 -41.67 -17.51
N GLN A 25 -6.10 -42.59 -16.54
CA GLN A 25 -5.63 -43.97 -16.73
C GLN A 25 -6.50 -44.78 -17.70
N ALA A 26 -7.80 -44.49 -17.77
CA ALA A 26 -8.71 -45.07 -18.76
C ALA A 26 -8.60 -44.43 -20.15
N GLY A 27 -7.76 -43.40 -20.31
CA GLY A 27 -7.64 -42.63 -21.56
C GLY A 27 -8.87 -41.80 -21.89
N LEU A 28 -9.73 -41.49 -20.91
CA LEU A 28 -10.98 -40.73 -21.12
C LEU A 28 -10.83 -39.22 -20.88
N ALA A 29 -9.71 -38.80 -20.29
CA ALA A 29 -9.42 -37.42 -19.98
C ALA A 29 -7.95 -37.09 -20.23
N LYS A 30 -7.67 -35.83 -20.54
CA LYS A 30 -6.32 -35.27 -20.65
C LYS A 30 -6.02 -34.33 -19.50
N ILE A 31 -4.75 -34.20 -19.15
CA ILE A 31 -4.29 -33.29 -18.11
C ILE A 31 -4.44 -31.86 -18.61
N HIS A 32 -5.07 -31.02 -17.80
CA HIS A 32 -5.16 -29.59 -18.05
C HIS A 32 -4.04 -28.85 -17.33
N ASN A 33 -3.61 -27.69 -17.87
CA ASN A 33 -2.51 -26.89 -17.33
C ASN A 33 -2.70 -26.47 -15.87
N SER A 34 -3.93 -26.45 -15.34
CA SER A 34 -4.22 -26.15 -13.94
C SER A 34 -3.86 -27.27 -12.95
N ALA A 35 -3.51 -28.47 -13.45
CA ALA A 35 -3.21 -29.63 -12.61
C ALA A 35 -1.78 -29.65 -12.04
N TYR A 36 -0.90 -28.72 -12.43
CA TYR A 36 0.51 -28.69 -12.01
C TYR A 36 0.72 -28.61 -10.48
N ASN A 37 -0.19 -27.93 -9.77
CA ASN A 37 -0.19 -27.85 -8.30
C ASN A 37 -0.88 -29.04 -7.62
N ALA A 38 -1.22 -30.11 -8.36
CA ALA A 38 -1.81 -31.29 -7.77
C ALA A 38 -0.78 -32.17 -7.06
N SER A 39 -1.10 -32.62 -5.84
CA SER A 39 -0.22 -33.51 -5.08
C SER A 39 0.05 -34.83 -5.80
N ASN A 40 -0.87 -35.26 -6.68
CA ASN A 40 -0.75 -36.43 -7.53
C ASN A 40 -0.41 -36.10 -9.01
N TYR A 41 0.11 -34.90 -9.31
CA TYR A 41 0.40 -34.47 -10.68
C TYR A 41 1.35 -35.41 -11.42
N LYS A 42 2.38 -35.91 -10.74
CA LYS A 42 3.34 -36.87 -11.31
C LYS A 42 2.66 -38.18 -11.77
N GLN A 43 1.75 -38.71 -10.95
CA GLN A 43 1.01 -39.94 -11.27
C GLN A 43 0.03 -39.73 -12.45
N LEU A 44 -0.54 -38.53 -12.57
CA LEU A 44 -1.38 -38.17 -13.71
C LEU A 44 -0.57 -38.12 -15.01
N LEU A 45 0.62 -37.49 -14.99
CA LEU A 45 1.51 -37.42 -16.15
C LEU A 45 1.93 -38.80 -16.63
N GLU A 46 2.37 -39.66 -15.72
CA GLU A 46 2.75 -41.05 -16.04
C GLU A 46 1.59 -41.84 -16.66
N ALA A 47 0.36 -41.64 -16.16
CA ALA A 47 -0.83 -42.28 -16.71
C ALA A 47 -1.19 -41.75 -18.12
N GLU A 48 -1.11 -40.44 -18.34
CA GLU A 48 -1.41 -39.85 -19.65
C GLU A 48 -0.39 -40.25 -20.71
N GLU A 49 0.90 -40.26 -20.37
CA GLU A 49 1.96 -40.72 -21.28
C GLU A 49 1.78 -42.20 -21.66
N LYS A 50 1.36 -43.03 -20.70
CA LYS A 50 1.05 -44.44 -20.98
C LYS A 50 -0.11 -44.57 -21.97
N CYS A 51 -1.22 -43.87 -21.74
CA CYS A 51 -2.36 -43.91 -22.66
C CYS A 51 -2.01 -43.36 -24.05
N ARG A 52 -1.10 -42.39 -24.13
CA ARG A 52 -0.59 -41.84 -25.40
C ARG A 52 0.27 -42.84 -26.17
N LYS A 53 1.15 -43.57 -25.48
CA LYS A 53 2.00 -44.62 -26.07
C LYS A 53 1.20 -45.87 -26.49
N GLU A 54 0.19 -46.23 -25.70
CA GLU A 54 -0.63 -47.41 -25.95
C GLU A 54 -1.87 -47.11 -26.81
N HIS A 55 -2.03 -45.86 -27.27
CA HIS A 55 -3.16 -45.39 -28.07
C HIS A 55 -4.54 -45.72 -27.46
N ILE A 56 -4.69 -45.45 -26.17
CA ILE A 56 -5.90 -45.80 -25.39
C ILE A 56 -6.87 -44.61 -25.34
N GLY A 57 -8.15 -44.87 -25.59
CA GLY A 57 -9.25 -43.92 -25.41
C GLY A 57 -9.17 -42.73 -26.38
N ILE A 58 -9.08 -41.50 -25.85
CA ILE A 58 -8.97 -40.27 -26.64
C ILE A 58 -7.64 -40.16 -27.42
N TRP A 59 -6.69 -41.09 -27.19
CA TRP A 59 -5.37 -41.13 -27.82
C TRP A 59 -5.23 -42.17 -28.94
N THR A 60 -6.32 -42.83 -29.34
CA THR A 60 -6.34 -43.87 -30.40
C THR A 60 -5.77 -43.40 -31.75
N ASN A 61 -5.91 -42.11 -32.07
CA ASN A 61 -5.42 -41.48 -33.31
C ASN A 61 -4.28 -40.49 -33.04
N TYR A 62 -3.55 -40.64 -31.92
CA TYR A 62 -2.44 -39.77 -31.59
C TYR A 62 -1.21 -40.14 -32.43
N GLU A 63 -0.68 -39.23 -33.23
CA GLU A 63 0.61 -39.42 -33.92
C GLU A 63 1.67 -38.54 -33.26
N GLU A 64 2.77 -39.15 -32.83
CA GLU A 64 3.88 -38.42 -32.23
C GLU A 64 4.59 -37.62 -33.34
N PRO A 65 4.78 -36.29 -33.19
CA PRO A 65 5.33 -35.48 -34.26
C PRO A 65 6.77 -35.89 -34.59
N SER A 66 6.97 -36.50 -35.76
CA SER A 66 8.30 -36.85 -36.25
C SER A 66 9.00 -35.60 -36.79
N ILE A 67 10.18 -35.28 -36.24
CA ILE A 67 11.03 -34.20 -36.74
C ILE A 67 11.81 -34.76 -37.93
N LYS A 68 11.63 -34.17 -39.13
CA LYS A 68 12.50 -34.45 -40.28
C LYS A 68 12.99 -33.15 -40.91
N GLU A 69 14.31 -33.10 -41.03
CA GLU A 69 15.14 -32.04 -41.60
C GLU A 69 14.92 -31.92 -43.12
N ASN A 70 15.05 -30.69 -43.61
CA ASN A 70 14.85 -30.28 -44.99
C ASN A 70 15.92 -30.85 -45.92
N GLU A 71 15.54 -31.44 -47.06
CA GLU A 71 16.29 -31.34 -48.32
C GLU A 71 15.32 -31.25 -49.50
N ASN A 72 15.55 -30.25 -50.35
CA ASN A 72 14.89 -30.03 -51.62
C ASN A 72 15.23 -31.14 -52.62
N GLU A 73 14.33 -31.45 -53.56
CA GLU A 73 14.56 -31.35 -55.02
C GLU A 73 13.46 -32.06 -55.81
N ASN A 74 12.80 -31.26 -56.66
CA ASN A 74 12.29 -31.57 -58.00
C ASN A 74 11.99 -33.02 -58.38
N GLU A 75 10.71 -33.30 -58.69
CA GLU A 75 10.22 -33.79 -59.99
C GLU A 75 8.86 -34.46 -59.81
N ARG A 76 7.80 -33.87 -60.40
CA ARG A 76 6.94 -34.54 -61.39
C ARG A 76 5.77 -33.65 -61.80
N GLU A 77 5.91 -33.20 -63.03
CA GLU A 77 4.90 -32.59 -63.89
C GLU A 77 3.62 -33.43 -64.06
N ASN A 78 2.55 -32.69 -64.41
CA ASN A 78 1.41 -33.07 -65.25
C ASN A 78 0.24 -33.89 -64.67
N ASN A 79 -0.75 -33.17 -64.10
CA ASN A 79 -2.15 -33.32 -64.54
C ASN A 79 -2.99 -32.08 -64.13
N PRO A 80 -3.61 -31.31 -65.05
CA PRO A 80 -4.37 -30.11 -64.69
C PRO A 80 -5.88 -30.39 -64.64
N GLU A 81 -6.33 -31.40 -63.90
CA GLU A 81 -7.76 -31.64 -63.70
C GLU A 81 -7.99 -32.57 -62.48
N ASN A 82 -8.91 -32.16 -61.60
CA ASN A 82 -9.34 -32.76 -60.33
C ASN A 82 -8.42 -32.54 -59.11
N GLU A 83 -8.67 -31.46 -58.35
CA GLU A 83 -9.47 -31.52 -57.11
C GLU A 83 -9.43 -30.17 -56.37
N ASN A 84 -10.49 -29.36 -56.53
CA ASN A 84 -10.84 -28.35 -55.52
C ASN A 84 -11.36 -29.10 -54.29
N ILE A 85 -10.46 -29.54 -53.41
CA ILE A 85 -10.81 -30.17 -52.13
C ILE A 85 -9.86 -29.61 -51.06
N TYR A 86 -10.40 -28.65 -50.30
CA TYR A 86 -9.87 -28.02 -49.09
C TYR A 86 -8.39 -27.62 -49.15
N GLU A 87 -8.13 -26.37 -49.56
CA GLU A 87 -6.98 -25.65 -49.01
C GLU A 87 -7.13 -25.76 -47.50
N SER A 88 -6.33 -26.63 -46.91
CA SER A 88 -6.29 -26.81 -45.49
C SER A 88 -6.00 -25.44 -44.91
N ASP A 89 -6.99 -24.85 -44.24
CA ASP A 89 -6.88 -23.63 -43.43
C ASP A 89 -5.94 -23.90 -42.23
N ILE A 90 -4.74 -24.40 -42.50
CA ILE A 90 -3.66 -24.46 -41.54
C ILE A 90 -3.31 -23.00 -41.32
N ILE A 91 -3.84 -22.46 -40.23
CA ILE A 91 -3.55 -21.12 -39.78
C ILE A 91 -2.03 -21.01 -39.64
N ASN A 92 -1.44 -20.22 -40.53
CA ASN A 92 -0.03 -19.94 -40.45
C ASN A 92 0.21 -18.92 -39.32
N PHE A 93 0.54 -19.41 -38.13
CA PHE A 93 0.79 -18.57 -36.96
C PHE A 93 2.05 -17.70 -37.08
N THR A 94 2.85 -17.85 -38.13
CA THR A 94 3.95 -16.92 -38.45
C THR A 94 3.51 -15.79 -39.38
N ASP A 95 2.24 -15.74 -39.79
CA ASP A 95 1.70 -14.64 -40.59
C ASP A 95 1.74 -13.33 -39.77
N PRO A 96 2.30 -12.23 -40.31
CA PRO A 96 2.44 -10.95 -39.60
C PRO A 96 1.10 -10.32 -39.19
N ARG A 97 -0.03 -10.83 -39.67
CA ARG A 97 -1.37 -10.44 -39.21
C ARG A 97 -1.68 -10.99 -37.81
N PHE A 98 -1.06 -12.08 -37.38
CA PHE A 98 -1.12 -12.54 -36.00
C PHE A 98 -0.24 -11.64 -35.14
N ARG A 99 -0.85 -11.06 -34.10
CA ARG A 99 -0.18 -10.19 -33.15
C ARG A 99 -0.51 -10.63 -31.74
N ASP A 100 0.51 -10.66 -30.90
CA ASP A 100 0.33 -10.89 -29.48
C ASP A 100 -0.43 -9.71 -28.85
N ALA A 101 -1.47 -10.02 -28.09
CA ALA A 101 -2.27 -9.02 -27.40
C ALA A 101 -2.86 -9.56 -26.10
N PHE A 102 -3.11 -8.66 -25.16
CA PHE A 102 -3.84 -8.92 -23.93
C PHE A 102 -5.26 -8.39 -24.06
N ILE A 103 -6.26 -9.23 -23.76
CA ILE A 103 -7.65 -8.78 -23.65
C ILE A 103 -7.81 -8.06 -22.33
N THR A 104 -8.17 -6.78 -22.38
CA THR A 104 -8.25 -5.90 -21.20
C THR A 104 -9.67 -5.74 -20.69
N TYR A 105 -10.65 -5.76 -21.59
CA TYR A 105 -12.06 -5.58 -21.22
C TYR A 105 -12.99 -6.21 -22.25
N ILE A 106 -14.11 -6.76 -21.78
CA ILE A 106 -15.16 -7.33 -22.63
C ILE A 106 -16.49 -6.76 -22.15
N THR A 107 -17.25 -6.17 -23.06
CA THR A 107 -18.59 -5.61 -22.75
C THR A 107 -19.66 -6.70 -22.75
N SER A 108 -20.84 -6.37 -22.22
CA SER A 108 -22.01 -7.26 -22.23
C SER A 108 -22.52 -7.59 -23.64
N ASP A 109 -22.26 -6.74 -24.63
CA ASP A 109 -22.55 -6.97 -26.05
C ASP A 109 -21.38 -7.60 -26.83
N LEU A 110 -20.43 -8.23 -26.12
CA LEU A 110 -19.30 -8.98 -26.67
C LEU A 110 -18.32 -8.15 -27.52
N LYS A 111 -18.20 -6.85 -27.26
CA LYS A 111 -17.09 -6.05 -27.79
C LYS A 111 -15.85 -6.30 -26.95
N ILE A 112 -14.73 -6.56 -27.63
CA ILE A 112 -13.45 -6.90 -27.00
C ILE A 112 -12.51 -5.71 -27.17
N TYR A 113 -11.96 -5.26 -26.04
CA TYR A 113 -10.91 -4.27 -25.98
C TYR A 113 -9.61 -5.00 -25.62
N LEU A 114 -8.54 -4.70 -26.34
CA LEU A 114 -7.25 -5.36 -26.16
C LEU A 114 -6.10 -4.34 -26.24
N GLN A 115 -4.93 -4.77 -25.77
CA GLN A 115 -3.67 -4.05 -25.88
C GLN A 115 -2.65 -4.95 -26.55
N TYR A 116 -1.98 -4.47 -27.61
CA TYR A 116 -0.92 -5.23 -28.27
C TYR A 116 0.31 -5.33 -27.36
N SER A 117 0.90 -6.52 -27.28
CA SER A 117 2.04 -6.82 -26.42
C SER A 117 3.28 -5.99 -26.79
N GLU A 118 3.46 -5.66 -28.07
CA GLU A 118 4.55 -4.82 -28.57
C GLU A 118 4.59 -3.41 -27.92
N HIS A 119 3.44 -2.91 -27.47
CA HIS A 119 3.31 -1.60 -26.82
C HIS A 119 3.23 -1.68 -25.29
N GLY A 120 3.23 -2.89 -24.71
CA GLY A 120 3.05 -3.11 -23.27
C GLY A 120 4.07 -2.35 -22.42
N ARG A 121 5.36 -2.49 -22.73
CA ARG A 121 6.44 -1.79 -22.00
C ARG A 121 6.31 -0.26 -22.07
N LYS A 122 5.95 0.28 -23.23
CA LYS A 122 5.76 1.73 -23.41
C LYS A 122 4.55 2.23 -22.62
N LEU A 123 3.47 1.46 -22.58
CA LEU A 123 2.30 1.78 -21.77
C LEU A 123 2.60 1.67 -20.26
N GLU A 124 3.31 0.63 -19.82
CA GLU A 124 3.77 0.49 -18.43
C GLU A 124 4.66 1.65 -18.01
N GLN A 125 5.59 2.07 -18.87
CA GLN A 125 6.41 3.25 -18.65
C GLN A 125 5.54 4.51 -18.54
N LEU A 126 4.63 4.74 -19.49
CA LEU A 126 3.73 5.90 -19.47
C LEU A 126 2.82 5.91 -18.24
N GLN A 127 2.31 4.74 -17.83
CA GLN A 127 1.52 4.58 -16.60
C GLN A 127 2.35 4.82 -15.35
N SER A 128 3.62 4.41 -15.35
CA SER A 128 4.55 4.66 -14.24
C SER A 128 4.89 6.15 -14.14
N GLU A 129 5.23 6.80 -15.25
CA GLU A 129 5.44 8.26 -15.33
C GLU A 129 4.18 9.03 -14.89
N LEU A 130 2.99 8.59 -15.34
CA LEU A 130 1.71 9.18 -14.93
C LEU A 130 1.47 8.98 -13.43
N ARG A 131 1.70 7.78 -12.90
CA ARG A 131 1.61 7.51 -11.45
C ARG A 131 2.61 8.33 -10.65
N GLU A 132 3.83 8.52 -11.12
CA GLU A 132 4.81 9.38 -10.46
C GLU A 132 4.41 10.84 -10.47
N ILE A 133 3.84 11.34 -11.59
CA ILE A 133 3.28 12.69 -11.70
C ILE A 133 2.12 12.90 -10.72
N PHE A 134 1.30 11.87 -10.46
CA PHE A 134 0.19 11.96 -9.51
C PHE A 134 0.60 11.63 -8.06
N ASN A 135 1.61 10.78 -7.84
CA ASN A 135 2.15 10.45 -6.52
C ASN A 135 3.05 11.56 -5.95
N ARG A 136 3.58 12.43 -6.80
CA ARG A 136 4.13 13.73 -6.42
C ARG A 136 3.14 14.79 -6.85
N THR A 137 2.10 15.03 -6.06
CA THR A 137 1.16 16.13 -6.30
C THR A 137 1.96 17.41 -6.52
N LYS A 138 2.06 17.83 -7.80
CA LYS A 138 2.87 18.97 -8.20
C LYS A 138 2.45 20.16 -7.35
N PRO A 139 3.41 20.91 -6.77
CA PRO A 139 3.08 22.10 -6.04
C PRO A 139 2.22 23.02 -6.91
N ILE A 140 1.14 23.52 -6.33
CA ILE A 140 0.28 24.56 -6.87
C ILE A 140 0.59 25.87 -6.12
N ALA A 141 0.09 26.98 -6.64
CA ALA A 141 0.02 28.22 -5.87
C ALA A 141 -1.38 28.32 -5.24
N ALA A 142 -1.43 28.61 -3.95
CA ALA A 142 -2.67 28.82 -3.22
C ALA A 142 -2.60 30.14 -2.45
N ARG A 143 -3.71 30.89 -2.43
CA ARG A 143 -3.84 32.12 -1.67
C ARG A 143 -4.30 31.80 -0.25
N PHE A 144 -3.45 32.10 0.74
CA PHE A 144 -3.76 31.85 2.14
C PHE A 144 -4.80 32.85 2.65
N THR A 145 -5.78 32.38 3.42
CA THR A 145 -6.92 33.24 3.81
C THR A 145 -6.60 34.22 4.93
N ALA A 146 -5.57 33.96 5.75
CA ALA A 146 -5.26 34.84 6.87
C ALA A 146 -4.63 36.17 6.44
N ASP A 147 -3.84 36.17 5.36
CA ASP A 147 -3.10 37.34 4.88
C ASP A 147 -3.40 37.71 3.40
N ASN A 148 -4.10 36.86 2.66
CA ASN A 148 -4.39 37.00 1.22
C ASN A 148 -3.16 36.96 0.31
N GLU A 149 -2.04 36.40 0.76
CA GLU A 149 -0.83 36.22 -0.04
C GLU A 149 -0.75 34.83 -0.69
N TRP A 150 0.07 34.71 -1.73
CA TRP A 150 0.23 33.47 -2.51
C TRP A 150 1.41 32.65 -2.02
N TYR A 151 1.16 31.36 -1.81
CA TYR A 151 2.14 30.41 -1.29
C TYR A 151 2.17 29.13 -2.10
N ARG A 152 3.28 28.38 -2.02
CA ARG A 152 3.35 27.03 -2.60
C ARG A 152 2.56 26.07 -1.73
N ALA A 153 1.67 25.33 -2.35
CA ALA A 153 0.83 24.35 -1.69
C ALA A 153 0.76 23.07 -2.49
N ARG A 154 0.17 22.04 -1.90
CA ARG A 154 -0.04 20.75 -2.55
C ARG A 154 -1.43 20.28 -2.22
N VAL A 155 -2.16 19.81 -3.23
CA VAL A 155 -3.48 19.20 -3.03
C VAL A 155 -3.31 17.89 -2.28
N GLU A 156 -3.98 17.75 -1.15
CA GLU A 156 -4.05 16.50 -0.39
C GLU A 156 -5.35 15.73 -0.70
N LYS A 157 -6.48 16.44 -0.82
CA LYS A 157 -7.79 15.82 -1.05
C LYS A 157 -8.75 16.74 -1.79
N ILE A 158 -9.53 16.18 -2.72
CA ILE A 158 -10.68 16.86 -3.34
C ILE A 158 -11.92 16.33 -2.61
N GLU A 159 -12.61 17.19 -1.86
CA GLU A 159 -13.71 16.81 -0.96
C GLU A 159 -15.10 16.86 -1.61
N GLY A 160 -15.20 17.27 -2.88
CA GLY A 160 -16.48 17.54 -3.55
C GLY A 160 -17.01 18.94 -3.22
N ASN A 161 -18.09 19.38 -3.90
CA ASN A 161 -18.70 20.70 -3.69
C ASN A 161 -17.71 21.89 -3.74
N ASN A 162 -16.74 21.83 -4.66
CA ASN A 162 -15.67 22.83 -4.82
C ASN A 162 -14.79 23.03 -3.56
N ARG A 163 -14.71 22.03 -2.69
CA ARG A 163 -13.80 22.02 -1.54
C ARG A 163 -12.54 21.22 -1.85
N ILE A 164 -11.39 21.83 -1.59
CA ILE A 164 -10.09 21.20 -1.83
C ILE A 164 -9.21 21.41 -0.60
N SER A 165 -8.78 20.31 0.01
CA SER A 165 -7.86 20.31 1.15
C SER A 165 -6.43 20.38 0.63
N ILE A 166 -5.70 21.40 1.07
CA ILE A 166 -4.34 21.69 0.66
C ILE A 166 -3.40 21.71 1.87
N TYR A 167 -2.13 21.45 1.60
CA TYR A 167 -1.02 21.59 2.54
C TYR A 167 -0.02 22.61 1.99
N PHE A 168 0.30 23.65 2.77
CA PHE A 168 1.30 24.65 2.39
C PHE A 168 2.70 24.07 2.58
N VAL A 169 3.38 23.74 1.49
CA VAL A 169 4.60 22.90 1.51
C VAL A 169 5.80 23.57 2.17
N ASP A 170 5.74 24.89 2.35
CA ASP A 170 6.82 25.67 2.96
C ASP A 170 6.55 26.05 4.43
N TYR A 171 5.32 25.84 4.91
CA TYR A 171 4.89 26.30 6.24
C TYR A 171 4.29 25.19 7.11
N GLY A 172 3.76 24.12 6.51
CA GLY A 172 3.26 22.95 7.23
C GLY A 172 1.78 23.03 7.66
N ASN A 173 1.15 24.20 7.56
CA ASN A 173 -0.27 24.36 7.84
C ASN A 173 -1.13 23.83 6.68
N ARG A 174 -2.38 23.47 7.01
CA ARG A 174 -3.39 22.97 6.08
C ARG A 174 -4.57 23.91 6.02
N GLU A 175 -5.24 23.92 4.87
CA GLU A 175 -6.46 24.70 4.67
C GLU A 175 -7.43 23.98 3.73
N ILE A 176 -8.72 24.23 3.90
CA ILE A 176 -9.77 23.80 2.97
C ILE A 176 -10.18 25.01 2.13
N ILE A 177 -9.81 25.00 0.85
CA ILE A 177 -10.15 26.06 -0.09
C ILE A 177 -11.53 25.81 -0.68
N THR A 178 -12.42 26.80 -0.56
CA THR A 178 -13.79 26.78 -1.11
C THR A 178 -13.95 27.68 -2.34
N ASN A 179 -13.09 28.69 -2.50
CA ASN A 179 -13.04 29.56 -3.67
C ASN A 179 -11.91 29.10 -4.60
N LEU A 180 -12.25 28.48 -5.73
CA LEU A 180 -11.26 27.96 -6.67
C LEU A 180 -10.37 29.04 -7.29
N ASN A 181 -10.77 30.32 -7.27
CA ASN A 181 -9.91 31.43 -7.70
C ASN A 181 -8.70 31.66 -6.76
N HIS A 182 -8.70 31.03 -5.57
CA HIS A 182 -7.56 31.04 -4.66
C HIS A 182 -6.54 29.96 -5.00
N LEU A 183 -6.75 29.17 -6.06
CA LEU A 183 -5.81 28.17 -6.54
C LEU A 183 -5.38 28.52 -7.96
N THR A 184 -4.09 28.36 -8.26
CA THR A 184 -3.57 28.46 -9.62
C THR A 184 -2.38 27.54 -9.81
N THR A 185 -2.04 27.29 -11.07
CA THR A 185 -0.84 26.52 -11.41
C THR A 185 0.39 27.27 -10.94
N LEU A 186 1.30 26.58 -10.24
CA LEU A 186 2.56 27.18 -9.84
C LEU A 186 3.45 27.40 -11.09
N PRO A 187 3.99 28.61 -11.32
CA PRO A 187 4.86 28.85 -12.46
C PRO A 187 6.13 27.97 -12.38
N PRO A 188 6.68 27.49 -13.52
CA PRO A 188 7.77 26.50 -13.51
C PRO A 188 9.03 26.91 -12.73
N GLY A 189 9.34 28.21 -12.67
CA GLY A 189 10.48 28.72 -11.91
C GLY A 189 10.42 28.44 -10.41
N PHE A 190 9.23 28.25 -9.84
CA PHE A 190 9.05 28.01 -8.40
C PHE A 190 9.01 26.51 -8.03
N LEU A 191 9.15 25.61 -9.01
CA LEU A 191 9.21 24.16 -8.79
C LEU A 191 10.62 23.66 -8.41
N GLN A 192 11.65 24.49 -8.61
CA GLN A 192 13.05 24.09 -8.42
C GLN A 192 13.45 23.95 -6.94
N LEU A 193 12.82 24.72 -6.06
CA LEU A 193 13.07 24.65 -4.63
C LEU A 193 12.27 23.50 -4.01
N ASN A 194 12.88 22.67 -3.17
CA ASN A 194 12.15 21.64 -2.42
C ASN A 194 11.19 22.28 -1.40
N SER A 195 10.23 21.52 -0.89
CA SER A 195 9.39 21.93 0.26
C SER A 195 10.27 22.38 1.43
N GLN A 196 9.94 23.51 2.06
CA GLN A 196 10.72 24.05 3.18
C GLN A 196 10.19 23.58 4.55
N ALA A 197 8.91 23.21 4.67
CA ALA A 197 8.37 22.66 5.90
C ALA A 197 8.67 21.16 6.02
N HIS A 198 9.24 20.78 7.15
CA HIS A 198 9.58 19.42 7.50
C HIS A 198 8.90 19.07 8.83
N GLU A 199 8.28 17.89 8.88
CA GLU A 199 7.56 17.40 10.05
C GLU A 199 8.52 16.67 11.00
N TYR A 200 8.39 16.98 12.29
CA TYR A 200 9.19 16.40 13.38
C TYR A 200 8.29 16.11 14.58
N GLU A 201 8.74 15.20 15.44
CA GLU A 201 8.11 14.94 16.74
C GLU A 201 9.04 15.32 17.89
N LEU A 202 8.49 15.66 19.05
CA LEU A 202 9.30 15.93 20.24
C LEU A 202 9.79 14.60 20.84
N ALA A 203 11.09 14.52 21.13
CA ALA A 203 11.71 13.32 21.67
C ALA A 203 11.20 12.99 23.09
N TYR A 204 10.88 11.70 23.32
CA TYR A 204 10.52 11.10 24.62
C TYR A 204 9.31 11.68 25.35
N VAL A 205 8.46 12.45 24.69
CA VAL A 205 7.25 13.03 25.29
C VAL A 205 6.03 12.63 24.49
N ARG A 206 4.87 12.61 25.15
CA ARG A 206 3.59 12.31 24.50
C ARG A 206 2.59 13.43 24.78
N ALA A 207 1.74 13.70 23.79
CA ALA A 207 0.59 14.58 23.95
C ALA A 207 -0.42 13.96 24.95
N SER A 208 -1.11 14.81 25.70
CA SER A 208 -2.24 14.37 26.55
C SER A 208 -3.35 13.78 25.67
N PRO A 209 -4.08 12.74 26.12
CA PRO A 209 -5.30 12.28 25.44
C PRO A 209 -6.47 13.26 25.59
N ASP A 210 -6.42 14.14 26.60
CA ASP A 210 -7.39 15.21 26.78
C ASP A 210 -7.13 16.40 25.82
N GLU A 211 -8.19 16.99 25.28
CA GLU A 211 -8.07 18.07 24.29
C GLU A 211 -7.70 19.42 24.92
N ASP A 212 -8.23 19.72 26.11
CA ASP A 212 -7.95 20.98 26.80
C ASP A 212 -6.48 21.02 27.23
N ASP A 213 -5.97 19.91 27.78
CA ASP A 213 -4.56 19.74 28.12
C ASP A 213 -3.63 19.88 26.89
N ARG A 214 -4.02 19.28 25.75
CA ARG A 214 -3.26 19.40 24.49
C ARG A 214 -3.20 20.85 24.03
N GLN A 215 -4.33 21.54 24.09
CA GLN A 215 -4.42 22.93 23.65
C GLN A 215 -3.63 23.86 24.59
N GLU A 216 -3.65 23.60 25.91
CA GLU A 216 -2.81 24.31 26.89
C GLU A 216 -1.32 24.08 26.61
N THR A 217 -0.90 22.82 26.39
CA THR A 217 0.49 22.47 26.06
C THR A 217 0.94 23.17 24.77
N LYS A 218 0.09 23.18 23.75
CA LYS A 218 0.37 23.86 22.48
C LYS A 218 0.56 25.37 22.69
N ASN A 219 -0.32 26.02 23.45
CA ASN A 219 -0.23 27.44 23.73
C ASN A 219 1.04 27.77 24.52
N ALA A 220 1.35 27.00 25.56
CA ALA A 220 2.58 27.18 26.33
C ALA A 220 3.84 26.99 25.47
N LEU A 221 3.87 25.99 24.58
CA LEU A 221 4.97 25.82 23.64
C LEU A 221 5.11 27.02 22.69
N LEU A 222 3.99 27.55 22.19
CA LEU A 222 3.97 28.75 21.35
C LEU A 222 4.46 29.99 22.12
N ASP A 223 4.10 30.13 23.40
CA ASP A 223 4.56 31.23 24.25
C ASP A 223 6.07 31.14 24.53
N GLU A 224 6.59 29.93 24.74
CA GLU A 224 8.03 29.71 24.97
C GLU A 224 8.87 29.97 23.70
N ILE A 225 8.38 29.57 22.52
CA ILE A 225 9.08 29.78 21.25
C ILE A 225 8.90 31.24 20.78
N GLY A 226 7.69 31.77 20.90
CA GLY A 226 7.28 33.05 20.33
C GLY A 226 7.52 33.11 18.82
N ASN A 227 7.97 34.28 18.34
CA ASN A 227 8.43 34.46 16.96
C ASN A 227 9.97 34.36 16.85
N ASN A 228 10.62 33.64 17.78
CA ASN A 228 12.07 33.57 17.84
C ASN A 228 12.60 32.32 17.15
N GLU A 229 13.80 32.43 16.59
CA GLU A 229 14.55 31.27 16.12
C GLU A 229 14.94 30.35 17.30
N CYS A 230 14.85 29.05 17.07
CA CYS A 230 15.21 28.01 18.03
C CYS A 230 16.31 27.11 17.46
N LEU A 231 17.08 26.47 18.34
CA LEU A 231 17.93 25.36 17.95
C LEU A 231 17.15 24.06 18.04
N ILE A 232 17.28 23.23 17.01
CA ILE A 232 16.78 21.86 17.01
C ILE A 232 17.96 20.89 16.99
N LYS A 233 17.82 19.76 17.68
CA LYS A 233 18.74 18.63 17.58
C LYS A 233 17.94 17.37 17.33
N VAL A 234 18.28 16.64 16.26
CA VAL A 234 17.73 15.30 16.01
C VAL A 234 18.34 14.33 17.01
N GLU A 235 17.50 13.76 17.87
CA GLU A 235 17.90 12.81 18.90
C GLU A 235 17.86 11.38 18.38
N TYR A 236 16.81 11.04 17.62
CA TYR A 236 16.67 9.74 16.99
C TYR A 236 15.66 9.75 15.84
N ARG A 237 15.64 8.65 15.06
CA ARG A 237 14.66 8.41 14.00
C ARG A 237 13.91 7.11 14.25
N GLN A 238 12.59 7.12 14.08
CA GLN A 238 11.71 5.96 14.22
C GLN A 238 10.56 6.06 13.22
N ASN A 239 10.24 4.97 12.53
CA ASN A 239 9.17 4.92 11.52
C ASN A 239 9.26 6.05 10.47
N ASN A 240 10.49 6.41 10.06
CA ASN A 240 10.78 7.50 9.13
C ASN A 240 10.41 8.91 9.63
N ILE A 241 10.15 9.05 10.93
CA ILE A 241 9.94 10.33 11.64
C ILE A 241 11.18 10.63 12.48
N GLU A 242 11.60 11.88 12.45
CA GLU A 242 12.72 12.39 13.25
C GLU A 242 12.20 13.00 14.55
N TYR A 243 12.78 12.55 15.66
CA TYR A 243 12.45 13.01 17.00
C TYR A 243 13.51 14.00 17.46
N ILE A 244 13.07 15.18 17.88
CA ILE A 244 13.94 16.32 18.15
C ILE A 244 13.84 16.81 19.59
N SER A 245 14.92 17.43 20.05
CA SER A 245 14.92 18.32 21.22
C SER A 245 15.04 19.79 20.76
N LEU A 246 14.37 20.69 21.49
CA LEU A 246 14.31 22.12 21.20
C LEU A 246 15.04 22.94 22.26
N TYR A 247 15.82 23.93 21.85
CA TYR A 247 16.57 24.80 22.75
C TYR A 247 16.49 26.26 22.34
N TYR A 248 16.52 27.17 23.32
CA TYR A 248 16.70 28.59 23.02
C TYR A 248 18.09 28.85 22.46
N ILE A 249 18.20 29.76 21.48
CA ILE A 249 19.49 30.16 20.92
C ILE A 249 20.40 30.79 21.98
N ASN A 250 19.86 31.64 22.85
CA ASN A 250 20.68 32.45 23.76
C ASN A 250 21.16 31.65 24.97
N THR A 251 20.24 30.98 25.66
CA THR A 251 20.55 30.26 26.91
C THR A 251 20.99 28.81 26.68
N LYS A 252 20.68 28.24 25.50
CA LYS A 252 20.82 26.80 25.20
C LYS A 252 20.04 25.91 26.16
N GLU A 253 19.07 26.47 26.89
CA GLU A 253 18.19 25.69 27.76
C GLU A 253 17.17 24.92 26.91
N ASN A 254 16.85 23.71 27.37
CA ASN A 254 15.87 22.84 26.74
C ASN A 254 14.44 23.37 26.98
N ILE A 255 13.73 23.68 25.91
CA ILE A 255 12.36 24.25 25.95
C ILE A 255 11.37 23.18 26.43
N VAL A 256 11.48 21.95 25.91
CA VAL A 256 10.58 20.85 26.25
C VAL A 256 10.69 20.50 27.74
N LYS A 257 11.90 20.56 28.30
CA LYS A 257 12.12 20.37 29.73
C LYS A 257 11.29 21.34 30.58
N LYS A 258 11.20 22.62 30.21
CA LYS A 258 10.40 23.61 30.95
C LYS A 258 8.92 23.24 30.97
N LEU A 259 8.38 22.80 29.84
CA LEU A 259 6.99 22.31 29.76
C LEU A 259 6.77 21.07 30.64
N VAL A 260 7.75 20.17 30.71
CA VAL A 260 7.71 19.02 31.63
C VAL A 260 7.74 19.47 33.09
N GLU A 261 8.60 20.43 33.46
CA GLU A 261 8.69 20.99 34.83
C GLU A 261 7.42 21.76 35.27
N GLN A 262 6.70 22.33 34.31
CA GLN A 262 5.39 22.95 34.51
C GLN A 262 4.25 21.91 34.59
N GLY A 263 4.55 20.65 34.30
CA GLY A 263 3.57 19.56 34.32
C GLY A 263 2.57 19.62 33.17
N LEU A 264 2.92 20.26 32.06
CA LEU A 264 2.04 20.38 30.87
C LEU A 264 2.20 19.19 29.93
N ILE A 265 3.37 18.55 29.90
CA ILE A 265 3.64 17.38 29.04
C ILE A 265 4.23 16.23 29.84
N ILE A 266 3.89 15.00 29.44
CA ILE A 266 4.30 13.76 30.12
C ILE A 266 5.35 13.04 29.27
N ILE A 267 6.34 12.45 29.94
CA ILE A 267 7.36 11.61 29.30
C ILE A 267 6.74 10.27 28.89
N GLU A 268 7.10 9.82 27.69
CA GLU A 268 6.78 8.47 27.24
C GLU A 268 7.60 7.44 28.04
N GLN A 269 6.91 6.55 28.76
CA GLN A 269 7.57 5.52 29.56
C GLN A 269 8.16 4.46 28.64
N GLU A 270 9.47 4.51 28.45
CA GLU A 270 10.20 3.43 27.79
C GLU A 270 10.56 2.34 28.80
N ARG A 271 9.95 1.15 28.65
CA ARG A 271 10.12 0.03 29.60
C ARG A 271 11.53 -0.56 29.53
N ASN A 272 12.24 -0.35 28.42
CA ASN A 272 13.58 -0.89 28.22
C ASN A 272 14.61 0.23 28.04
N ARG A 273 15.38 0.51 29.10
CA ARG A 273 16.46 1.52 29.08
C ARG A 273 17.47 1.32 27.95
N ARG A 274 17.67 0.09 27.45
CA ARG A 274 18.57 -0.20 26.31
C ARG A 274 18.03 0.31 24.97
N GLN A 275 16.73 0.60 24.87
CA GLN A 275 16.10 1.14 23.66
C GLN A 275 16.14 2.68 23.61
N ILE A 276 16.47 3.31 24.74
CA ILE A 276 16.62 4.76 24.86
C ILE A 276 17.92 5.17 24.16
N ARG A 277 17.77 5.87 23.03
CA ARG A 277 18.91 6.26 22.17
C ARG A 277 19.70 7.46 22.72
N SER A 278 19.05 8.31 23.50
CA SER A 278 19.63 9.53 24.09
C SER A 278 19.34 9.55 25.60
N THR A 279 20.09 8.74 26.34
CA THR A 279 19.88 8.54 27.79
C THR A 279 20.03 9.82 28.60
N LEU A 280 20.93 10.73 28.20
CA LEU A 280 21.13 12.01 28.89
C LEU A 280 19.88 12.91 28.82
N LEU A 281 19.28 13.05 27.63
CA LEU A 281 18.03 13.80 27.47
C LEU A 281 16.90 13.14 28.26
N TYR A 282 16.80 11.81 28.18
CA TYR A 282 15.76 11.09 28.89
C TYR A 282 15.85 11.27 30.42
N ASP A 283 17.04 11.11 30.99
CA ASP A 283 17.30 11.31 32.42
C ASP A 283 17.03 12.77 32.85
N GLU A 284 17.38 13.76 32.01
CA GLU A 284 17.05 15.18 32.23
C GLU A 284 15.53 15.41 32.33
N LEU A 285 14.77 14.89 31.37
CA LEU A 285 13.32 15.03 31.36
C LEU A 285 12.71 14.32 32.59
N GLN A 286 13.18 13.12 32.94
CA GLN A 286 12.65 12.40 34.11
C GLN A 286 12.80 13.20 35.42
N GLN A 287 13.94 13.88 35.59
CA GLN A 287 14.15 14.77 36.73
C GLN A 287 13.14 15.93 36.71
N ALA A 288 12.93 16.56 35.55
CA ALA A 288 11.93 17.61 35.37
C ALA A 288 10.51 17.14 35.72
N GLN A 289 10.12 15.93 35.29
CA GLN A 289 8.79 15.40 35.60
C GLN A 289 8.63 15.11 37.10
N THR A 290 9.71 14.67 37.76
CA THR A 290 9.70 14.47 39.22
C THR A 290 9.48 15.79 39.95
N ILE A 291 10.11 16.88 39.49
CA ILE A 291 9.89 18.24 40.03
C ILE A 291 8.42 18.63 39.88
N ALA A 292 7.83 18.44 38.70
CA ALA A 292 6.43 18.77 38.44
C ALA A 292 5.45 17.96 39.31
N LYS A 293 5.71 16.67 39.49
CA LYS A 293 4.92 15.77 40.36
C LYS A 293 4.96 16.22 41.82
N VAL A 294 6.15 16.45 42.37
CA VAL A 294 6.32 16.90 43.76
C VAL A 294 5.67 18.26 44.00
N ALA A 295 5.77 19.16 43.02
CA ALA A 295 5.17 20.49 43.07
C ALA A 295 3.66 20.52 42.74
N ARG A 296 3.05 19.36 42.41
CA ARG A 296 1.64 19.24 41.99
C ARG A 296 1.25 20.25 40.89
N ARG A 297 2.07 20.36 39.84
CA ARG A 297 1.84 21.31 38.73
C ARG A 297 1.10 20.68 37.57
N GLY A 298 0.31 21.48 36.85
CA GLY A 298 -0.43 21.07 35.65
C GLY A 298 -1.20 19.77 35.85
N LEU A 299 -0.89 18.78 35.01
CA LEU A 299 -1.48 17.43 35.02
C LEU A 299 -1.34 16.68 36.36
N TRP A 300 -0.46 17.13 37.24
CA TRP A 300 -0.23 16.54 38.56
C TRP A 300 -1.00 17.22 39.71
N GLN A 301 -1.81 18.26 39.44
CA GLN A 301 -2.58 18.99 40.46
C GLN A 301 -3.58 18.11 41.22
N TYR A 302 -4.24 17.19 40.50
CA TYR A 302 -5.27 16.30 41.04
C TYR A 302 -4.88 14.82 40.95
N SER A 303 -3.65 14.52 40.51
CA SER A 303 -3.13 13.15 40.43
C SER A 303 -2.69 12.68 41.82
N ASP A 304 -3.65 12.49 42.73
CA ASP A 304 -3.44 11.60 43.86
C ASP A 304 -3.53 10.16 43.30
N GLN A 305 -2.38 9.53 43.01
CA GLN A 305 -2.24 8.15 42.48
C GLN A 305 -2.48 7.94 40.97
N ILE A 306 -1.57 8.43 40.12
CA ILE A 306 -1.22 7.65 38.92
C ILE A 306 -0.05 6.75 39.34
N GLU A 307 -0.38 5.62 39.99
CA GLU A 307 0.57 4.52 40.13
C GLU A 307 0.97 4.03 38.74
N ASP A 308 2.26 3.79 38.58
CA ASP A 308 2.85 3.12 37.43
C ASP A 308 2.08 1.82 37.13
N GLY A 309 1.41 1.77 35.96
CA GLY A 309 0.89 0.51 35.42
C GLY A 309 -0.63 0.28 35.45
N ALA A 310 -1.45 1.32 35.32
CA ALA A 310 -2.88 1.14 35.01
C ALA A 310 -3.06 0.57 33.59
N THR A 311 -2.92 -0.74 33.50
CA THR A 311 -3.52 -1.59 32.48
C THR A 311 -5.00 -1.24 32.42
N GLU A 312 -5.50 -0.98 31.21
CA GLU A 312 -6.93 -0.89 30.94
C GLU A 312 -7.64 -2.07 31.62
N PHE A 313 -8.45 -1.81 32.64
CA PHE A 313 -9.48 -2.74 33.05
C PHE A 313 -10.59 -2.67 31.99
N GLY A 314 -10.33 -3.33 30.85
CA GLY A 314 -11.36 -3.75 29.93
C GLY A 314 -12.27 -4.73 30.67
N PHE A 315 -13.44 -4.25 31.10
CA PHE A 315 -14.56 -5.11 31.44
C PHE A 315 -14.96 -5.88 30.18
N THR A 316 -14.43 -7.09 30.04
CA THR A 316 -14.98 -8.12 29.14
C THR A 316 -15.60 -9.19 30.03
N GLY A 317 -16.92 -9.07 30.24
CA GLY A 317 -17.72 -10.06 30.96
C GLY A 317 -19.21 -9.81 30.66
N PRO A 318 -20.02 -10.85 30.43
CA PRO A 318 -21.35 -10.70 29.88
C PRO A 318 -22.31 -10.04 30.89
N LEU A 319 -23.07 -9.05 30.42
CA LEU A 319 -24.18 -8.45 31.14
C LEU A 319 -25.23 -9.52 31.49
N ILE A 320 -25.34 -9.87 32.76
CA ILE A 320 -26.49 -10.58 33.32
C ILE A 320 -27.35 -9.55 34.05
N PHE A 321 -28.50 -9.22 33.46
CA PHE A 321 -29.54 -8.43 34.12
C PHE A 321 -30.25 -9.30 35.17
N PHE A 322 -30.24 -8.88 36.43
CA PHE A 322 -31.22 -9.33 37.42
C PHE A 322 -32.21 -8.20 37.69
N TYR A 323 -33.47 -8.46 37.37
CA TYR A 323 -34.60 -7.71 37.91
C TYR A 323 -34.74 -8.02 39.41
N LEU A 324 -34.93 -7.00 40.23
CA LEU A 324 -35.50 -7.17 41.57
C LEU A 324 -36.83 -6.43 41.63
N THR A 325 -37.89 -7.22 41.64
CA THR A 325 -39.20 -6.88 42.19
C THR A 325 -39.14 -6.97 43.72
N ASN A 326 -39.42 -5.87 44.40
CA ASN A 326 -40.52 -5.72 45.36
C ASN A 326 -40.60 -4.28 45.84
#